data_AF-A0A3E2WXW9-F1
#
_entry.id   AF-A0A3E2WXW9-F1
#
_cell.length_a   1.000
_cell.length_b   1.000
_cell.length_c   1.000
_cell.angle_alpha   90.00
_cell.angle_beta   90.00
_cell.angle_gamma   90.00
#
_symmetry.space_group_name_H-M   'P 1'
#
loop_
_entity.id
_entity.type
_entity.pdbx_description
1 polymer ?
#
loop_
_entity_poly.entity_id
_entity_poly.type
_entity_poly.pdbx_seq_one_letter_code
_entity_poly.pdbx_strand_id
1 'polypeptide(L)'
;MRFVFIIMGENFDSQRDCASIHDGGVQTIGVSSLEEACEVAKKLYEEGIDCIELCGAFGEAGAKSIIDATENKIPVGYVTHLQEQDEIFAKVFGGML
;
A
#
# COMPACT_ATOMS: atom_id res chain seq x y z
N MET A 1 0.37 10.65 -15.03
CA MET A 1 0.49 9.47 -14.19
C MET A 1 0.15 9.88 -12.77
N ARG A 2 -0.93 9.36 -12.22
CA ARG A 2 -1.32 9.50 -10.82
C ARG A 2 -0.98 8.21 -10.10
N PHE A 3 -0.32 8.35 -8.96
CA PHE A 3 0.27 7.26 -8.22
C PHE A 3 -0.15 7.35 -6.76
N VAL A 4 -0.54 6.22 -6.14
CA VAL A 4 -0.83 6.15 -4.71
C VAL A 4 0.06 5.12 -4.02
N PHE A 5 0.64 5.52 -2.89
CA PHE A 5 1.33 4.63 -1.97
C PHE A 5 0.44 4.34 -0.74
N ILE A 6 0.11 3.08 -0.49
CA ILE A 6 -0.70 2.68 0.68
C ILE A 6 0.23 2.16 1.78
N ILE A 7 0.12 2.76 2.97
CA ILE A 7 0.87 2.37 4.16
C ILE A 7 -0.09 1.74 5.17
N MET A 8 0.21 0.53 5.62
CA MET A 8 -0.59 -0.15 6.64
C MET A 8 0.06 0.02 8.01
N GLY A 9 -0.74 0.38 9.01
CA GLY A 9 -0.28 0.58 10.38
C GLY A 9 -1.44 0.61 11.37
N GLU A 10 -1.17 0.24 12.62
CA GLU A 10 -2.18 0.29 13.68
C GLU A 10 -2.68 1.73 13.88
N ASN A 11 -4.00 1.89 14.00
CA ASN A 11 -4.69 3.17 14.25
C ASN A 11 -4.59 4.22 13.14
N PHE A 12 -4.17 3.85 11.92
CA PHE A 12 -4.36 4.73 10.78
C PHE A 12 -5.83 4.87 10.39
N ASP A 13 -6.17 6.02 9.83
CA ASP A 13 -7.49 6.37 9.31
C ASP A 13 -7.32 6.90 7.88
N SER A 14 -7.81 6.16 6.88
CA SER A 14 -7.64 6.52 5.47
C SER A 14 -8.24 7.87 5.06
N GLN A 15 -9.11 8.44 5.88
CA GLN A 15 -9.68 9.76 5.64
C GLN A 15 -8.84 10.89 6.21
N ARG A 16 -7.99 10.61 7.20
CA ARG A 16 -7.20 11.62 7.94
C ARG A 16 -5.72 11.51 7.65
N ASP A 17 -5.21 10.30 7.56
CA ASP A 17 -3.79 10.00 7.40
C ASP A 17 -3.43 9.90 5.92
N CYS A 18 -3.67 10.99 5.19
CA CYS A 18 -3.37 11.09 3.77
C CYS A 18 -2.58 12.38 3.44
N ALA A 19 -1.70 12.29 2.44
CA ALA A 19 -0.98 13.44 1.92
C ALA A 19 -0.82 13.33 0.40
N SER A 20 -0.68 14.48 -0.26
CA SER A 20 -0.47 14.54 -1.70
C SER A 20 0.53 15.62 -2.09
N ILE A 21 1.25 15.39 -3.20
CA ILE A 21 2.16 16.35 -3.82
C ILE A 21 1.90 16.40 -5.33
N HIS A 22 2.47 17.42 -5.99
CA HIS A 22 2.37 17.60 -7.44
C HIS A 22 0.91 17.58 -7.93
N ASP A 23 0.07 18.41 -7.31
CA ASP A 23 -1.36 18.56 -7.63
C ASP A 23 -2.13 17.22 -7.63
N GLY A 24 -1.80 16.32 -6.69
CA GLY A 24 -2.42 15.00 -6.57
C GLY A 24 -1.85 13.92 -7.49
N GLY A 25 -0.78 14.23 -8.22
CA GLY A 25 -0.05 13.27 -9.06
C GLY A 25 0.62 12.16 -8.24
N VAL A 26 0.99 12.43 -6.99
CA VAL A 26 1.53 11.45 -6.05
C VAL A 26 0.81 11.58 -4.72
N GLN A 27 0.27 10.48 -4.22
CA GLN A 27 -0.51 10.42 -2.98
C GLN A 27 0.04 9.33 -2.06
N THR A 28 -0.13 9.51 -0.75
CA THR A 28 0.09 8.47 0.25
C THR A 28 -1.13 8.38 1.14
N ILE A 29 -1.57 7.16 1.46
CA ILE A 29 -2.77 6.90 2.27
C ILE A 29 -2.43 5.86 3.33
N GLY A 30 -2.66 6.20 4.60
CA GLY A 30 -2.62 5.29 5.73
C GLY A 30 -3.89 4.45 5.83
N VAL A 31 -3.76 3.15 6.08
CA VAL A 31 -4.89 2.24 6.32
C VAL A 31 -4.62 1.39 7.55
N SER A 32 -5.67 1.06 8.28
CA SER A 32 -5.63 0.26 9.51
C SER A 32 -5.60 -1.24 9.25
N SER A 33 -6.02 -1.69 8.07
CA SER A 33 -6.20 -3.11 7.77
C SER A 33 -6.12 -3.41 6.27
N LEU A 34 -5.93 -4.69 5.93
CA LEU A 34 -5.99 -5.17 4.55
C LEU A 34 -7.39 -5.00 3.94
N GLU A 35 -8.46 -5.12 4.74
CA GLU A 35 -9.82 -4.95 4.25
C GLU A 35 -10.08 -3.49 3.85
N GLU A 36 -9.69 -2.54 4.70
CA GLU A 36 -9.73 -1.10 4.36
C GLU A 36 -8.85 -0.80 3.14
N ALA A 37 -7.67 -1.40 3.04
CA ALA A 37 -6.80 -1.24 1.88
C ALA A 37 -7.47 -1.70 0.57
N CYS A 38 -8.21 -2.82 0.59
CA CYS A 38 -8.99 -3.30 -0.55
C CYS A 38 -10.11 -2.32 -0.95
N GLU A 39 -10.80 -1.73 0.03
CA GLU A 39 -11.84 -0.72 -0.23
C GLU A 39 -11.25 0.56 -0.84
N VAL A 40 -10.16 1.05 -0.25
CA VAL A 40 -9.42 2.22 -0.76
C VAL A 40 -8.92 1.96 -2.17
N ALA A 41 -8.34 0.79 -2.45
CA ALA A 41 -7.85 0.43 -3.77
C ALA A 41 -8.94 0.43 -4.85
N LYS A 42 -10.13 -0.11 -4.55
CA LYS A 42 -11.28 -0.08 -5.46
C LYS A 42 -11.70 1.36 -5.77
N LYS A 43 -11.83 2.19 -4.75
CA LYS A 43 -12.20 3.60 -4.90
C LYS A 43 -11.17 4.36 -5.74
N LEU A 44 -9.87 4.17 -5.48
CA LEU A 44 -8.80 4.82 -6.25
C LEU A 44 -8.81 4.41 -7.73
N TYR A 45 -9.11 3.15 -8.02
CA TYR A 45 -9.29 2.68 -9.39
C TYR A 45 -10.47 3.38 -10.07
N GLU A 46 -11.61 3.51 -9.40
CA GLU A 46 -12.77 4.25 -9.92
C GLU A 46 -12.47 5.76 -10.12
N GLU A 47 -11.64 6.35 -9.27
CA GLU A 47 -11.15 7.72 -9.39
C GLU A 47 -10.10 7.90 -10.50
N GLY A 48 -9.63 6.80 -11.11
CA GLY A 48 -8.74 6.75 -12.26
C GLY A 48 -7.25 6.87 -11.92
N ILE A 49 -6.82 6.39 -10.75
CA ILE A 49 -5.39 6.30 -10.44
C ILE A 49 -4.71 5.33 -11.41
N ASP A 50 -3.44 5.58 -11.77
CA ASP A 50 -2.74 4.77 -12.78
C ASP A 50 -1.99 3.58 -12.15
N CYS A 51 -1.63 3.65 -10.87
CA CYS A 51 -0.90 2.60 -10.15
C CYS A 51 -1.06 2.72 -8.63
N ILE A 52 -1.04 1.57 -7.95
CA ILE A 52 -1.01 1.45 -6.49
C ILE A 52 0.29 0.75 -6.08
N GLU A 53 1.04 1.34 -5.16
CA GLU A 53 2.18 0.72 -4.50
C GLU A 53 1.91 0.53 -3.02
N LEU A 54 2.41 -0.57 -2.45
CA LEU A 54 2.14 -0.97 -1.09
C LEU A 54 3.41 -0.96 -0.25
N CYS A 55 3.32 -0.54 1.01
CA CYS A 55 4.41 -0.73 1.96
C CYS A 55 4.69 -2.23 2.24
N GLY A 56 5.86 -2.55 2.79
CA GLY A 56 6.27 -3.94 2.99
C GLY A 56 5.39 -4.76 3.94
N ALA A 57 4.59 -4.12 4.79
CA ALA A 57 3.69 -4.81 5.74
C ALA A 57 2.60 -5.66 5.04
N PHE A 58 2.26 -5.35 3.79
CA PHE A 58 1.30 -6.13 3.02
C PHE A 58 1.83 -7.50 2.62
N GLY A 59 3.13 -7.58 2.32
CA GLY A 59 3.75 -8.75 1.69
C GLY A 59 3.07 -9.18 0.38
N GLU A 60 3.46 -10.34 -0.11
CA GLU A 60 2.91 -10.91 -1.35
C GLU A 60 1.41 -11.22 -1.23
N ALA A 61 0.98 -11.73 -0.07
CA ALA A 61 -0.42 -12.11 0.16
C ALA A 61 -1.35 -10.89 0.14
N GLY A 62 -0.98 -9.81 0.84
CA GLY A 62 -1.75 -8.56 0.83
C GLY A 62 -1.81 -7.95 -0.57
N ALA A 63 -0.68 -7.94 -1.30
CA ALA A 63 -0.65 -7.46 -2.68
C ALA A 63 -1.62 -8.25 -3.58
N LYS A 64 -1.68 -9.58 -3.47
CA LYS A 64 -2.66 -10.42 -4.19
C LYS A 64 -4.11 -10.06 -3.85
N SER A 65 -4.41 -9.84 -2.57
CA SER A 65 -5.76 -9.42 -2.17
C SER A 65 -6.18 -8.09 -2.81
N ILE A 66 -5.25 -7.13 -2.95
CA ILE A 66 -5.52 -5.85 -3.63
C ILE A 66 -5.68 -6.04 -5.14
N ILE A 67 -4.86 -6.89 -5.77
CA ILE A 67 -5.01 -7.24 -7.19
C ILE A 67 -6.39 -7.86 -7.45
N ASP A 68 -6.81 -8.81 -6.61
CA ASP A 68 -8.13 -9.45 -6.72
C ASP A 68 -9.25 -8.44 -6.49
N ALA A 69 -9.12 -7.58 -5.47
CA ALA A 69 -10.09 -6.53 -5.15
C ALA A 69 -10.28 -5.53 -6.29
N THR A 70 -9.24 -5.28 -7.09
CA THR A 70 -9.27 -4.39 -8.26
C THR A 70 -9.48 -5.15 -9.57
N GLU A 71 -9.83 -6.44 -9.49
CA GLU A 71 -10.04 -7.35 -10.64
C GLU A 71 -8.85 -7.36 -11.62
N ASN A 72 -7.64 -7.15 -11.12
CA ASN A 72 -6.41 -7.05 -11.91
C ASN A 72 -6.47 -5.98 -13.02
N LYS A 73 -7.23 -4.90 -12.82
CA LYS A 73 -7.40 -3.80 -13.78
C LYS A 73 -6.42 -2.65 -13.59
N ILE A 74 -5.63 -2.69 -12.51
CA ILE A 74 -4.63 -1.68 -12.18
C ILE A 74 -3.31 -2.34 -11.77
N PRO A 75 -2.14 -1.78 -12.15
CA PRO A 75 -0.85 -2.25 -11.65
C PRO A 75 -0.75 -2.07 -10.13
N VAL A 76 -0.39 -3.15 -9.45
CA VAL A 76 -0.13 -3.18 -8.01
C VAL A 76 1.29 -3.67 -7.75
N GLY A 77 2.09 -2.85 -7.09
CA GLY A 77 3.42 -3.20 -6.60
C GLY A 77 3.48 -3.20 -5.07
N TYR A 78 4.53 -3.79 -4.50
CA TYR A 78 4.79 -3.74 -3.07
C TYR A 78 6.29 -3.66 -2.80
N VAL A 79 6.66 -2.97 -1.73
CA VAL A 79 8.05 -2.81 -1.32
C VAL A 79 8.58 -4.12 -0.75
N THR A 80 9.74 -4.54 -1.26
CA THR A 80 10.57 -5.61 -0.71
C THR A 80 12.01 -5.13 -0.56
N HIS A 81 12.87 -5.97 0.02
CA HIS A 81 14.30 -5.72 0.15
C HIS A 81 15.12 -6.78 -0.58
N LEU A 82 16.38 -6.43 -0.85
CA LEU A 82 17.36 -7.38 -1.36
C LEU A 82 17.78 -8.33 -0.23
N GLN A 83 18.13 -9.56 -0.59
CA GLN A 83 18.52 -10.61 0.34
C GLN A 83 19.68 -10.20 1.27
N GLU A 84 20.59 -9.34 0.82
CA GLU A 84 21.71 -8.84 1.64
C GLU A 84 21.26 -7.98 2.85
N GLN A 85 19.99 -7.56 2.89
CA GLN A 85 19.39 -6.81 3.98
C GLN A 85 18.59 -7.67 4.96
N ASP A 86 18.46 -8.99 4.75
CA ASP A 86 17.61 -9.87 5.57
C ASP A 86 17.89 -9.73 7.07
N GLU A 87 19.17 -9.76 7.48
CA GLU A 87 19.54 -9.64 8.90
C GLU A 87 19.24 -8.25 9.48
N ILE A 88 19.32 -7.19 8.67
CA ILE A 88 19.04 -5.82 9.10
C ILE A 88 17.53 -5.64 9.24
N PHE A 89 16.75 -6.13 8.27
CA PHE A 89 15.29 -6.16 8.35
C PHE A 89 14.81 -6.95 9.55
N ALA A 90 15.36 -8.14 9.81
CA ALA A 90 15.01 -8.94 10.98
C ALA A 90 15.27 -8.21 12.31
N LYS A 91 16.34 -7.41 12.41
CA LYS A 91 16.65 -6.61 13.62
C LYS A 91 15.64 -5.49 13.85
N VAL A 92 15.14 -4.86 12.79
CA VAL A 92 14.19 -3.74 12.89
C VAL A 92 12.75 -4.24 13.03
N PHE A 93 12.37 -5.26 12.27
CA PHE A 93 10.98 -5.71 12.11
C PHE A 93 10.65 -7.04 12.80
N GLY A 94 11.64 -7.87 13.12
CA GLY A 94 11.43 -9.22 13.66
C GLY A 94 10.89 -9.29 15.09
N GLY A 95 10.82 -8.15 15.80
CA GLY A 95 10.23 -8.04 17.14
C GLY A 95 8.77 -7.58 17.16
N MET A 96 8.13 -7.36 16.00
CA MET A 96 6.76 -6.85 15.89
C MET A 96 5.69 -7.95 15.71
N LEU A 97 5.87 -9.10 16.37
CA LEU A 97 4.87 -10.18 16.45
C LEU A 97 4.09 -10.12 17.76
#